data_AF-R1I7X7-F1
#
_entry.id   AF-R1I7X7-F1
#
_cell.length_a   1.000
_cell.length_b   1.000
_cell.length_c   1.000
_cell.angle_alpha   90.00
_cell.angle_beta   90.00
_cell.angle_gamma   90.00
#
_symmetry.space_group_name_H-M   'P 1'
#
loop_
_entity.id
_entity.type
_entity.pdbx_description
1 polymer ?
#
loop_
_entity_poly.entity_id
_entity_poly.type
_entity_poly.pdbx_seq_one_letter_code
_entity_poly.pdbx_strand_id
1 'polypeptide(L)'
;MTLRPPLSDRQRRALATAARDADRGRRVRAAAVQHWYDGRSQADAAARANVSPTTIRRWVRVFQETGTVPRGQPHPAGSPALHPPRGTVVALSTRQFRATLGAELLAARRLRGWSRAQVVAAGGVGYSPAVLGHWERGSRAIPLVAFAIFGHALGLDHGEVLRRCYDESFAHVRGLPR
;
A
#
# COMPACT_ATOMS: atom_id res chain seq x y z
N MET A 1 -8.76 18.65 -20.17
CA MET A 1 -8.49 17.56 -21.14
C MET A 1 -7.06 17.71 -21.64
N THR A 2 -6.18 16.75 -21.38
CA THR A 2 -4.78 16.80 -21.88
C THR A 2 -4.80 16.29 -23.32
N LEU A 3 -4.53 17.16 -24.29
CA LEU A 3 -4.40 16.78 -25.71
C LEU A 3 -3.25 15.76 -25.84
N ARG A 4 -3.57 14.57 -26.36
CA ARG A 4 -2.57 13.52 -26.61
C ARG A 4 -2.06 13.68 -28.03
N PRO A 5 -0.75 13.95 -28.23
CA PRO A 5 -0.22 14.13 -29.57
C PRO A 5 -0.29 12.80 -30.35
N PRO A 6 -0.46 12.82 -31.69
CA PRO A 6 -0.37 11.60 -32.49
C PRO A 6 1.04 11.01 -32.46
N LEU A 7 1.14 9.69 -32.50
CA LEU A 7 2.42 8.98 -32.58
C LEU A 7 3.01 9.08 -33.98
N SER A 8 4.29 9.46 -34.08
CA SER A 8 5.04 9.32 -35.33
C SER A 8 5.31 7.84 -35.67
N ASP A 9 5.60 7.54 -36.93
CA ASP A 9 5.91 6.17 -37.37
C ASP A 9 7.19 5.62 -36.73
N ARG A 10 8.13 6.50 -36.39
CA ARG A 10 9.32 6.12 -35.61
C ARG A 10 8.92 5.68 -34.20
N GLN A 11 8.05 6.43 -33.53
CA GLN A 11 7.56 6.11 -32.19
C GLN A 11 6.71 4.82 -32.19
N ARG A 12 5.84 4.64 -33.19
CA ARG A 12 5.08 3.39 -33.36
C ARG A 12 6.00 2.18 -33.50
N ARG A 13 7.03 2.27 -34.34
CA ARG A 13 8.04 1.22 -34.48
C ARG A 13 8.81 0.98 -33.17
N ALA A 14 9.20 2.03 -32.46
CA ALA A 14 9.90 1.91 -31.19
C ALA A 14 9.06 1.18 -30.11
N LEU A 15 7.76 1.45 -30.03
CA LEU A 15 6.85 0.73 -29.13
C LEU A 15 6.69 -0.74 -29.55
N ALA A 16 6.49 -1.01 -30.83
CA ALA A 16 6.36 -2.37 -31.36
C ALA A 16 7.62 -3.21 -31.10
N THR A 17 8.81 -2.65 -31.33
CA THR A 17 10.09 -3.30 -31.01
C THR A 17 10.23 -3.54 -29.51
N ALA A 18 9.94 -2.53 -28.67
CA ALA A 18 10.07 -2.66 -27.22
C ALA A 18 9.07 -3.64 -26.61
N ALA A 19 7.89 -3.80 -27.20
CA ALA A 19 6.88 -4.78 -26.78
C ALA A 19 7.32 -6.24 -27.02
N ARG A 20 8.24 -6.47 -27.96
CA ARG A 20 8.82 -7.78 -28.28
C ARG A 20 10.21 -8.02 -27.67
N ASP A 21 10.73 -7.04 -26.93
CA ASP A 21 12.07 -7.11 -26.34
C ASP A 21 12.19 -8.26 -25.32
N ALA A 22 13.37 -8.88 -25.17
CA ALA A 22 13.59 -9.94 -24.19
C ALA A 22 13.51 -9.44 -22.74
N ASP A 23 13.81 -8.15 -22.49
CA ASP A 23 13.68 -7.52 -21.18
C ASP A 23 12.22 -7.32 -20.80
N ARG A 24 11.77 -8.04 -19.76
CA ARG A 24 10.41 -7.92 -19.23
C ARG A 24 10.08 -6.48 -18.83
N GLY A 25 11.03 -5.74 -18.25
CA GLY A 25 10.81 -4.37 -17.82
C GLY A 25 10.53 -3.42 -19.00
N ARG A 26 11.22 -3.60 -20.12
CA ARG A 26 11.06 -2.83 -21.35
C ARG A 26 9.73 -3.13 -22.03
N ARG A 27 9.29 -4.40 -22.06
CA ARG A 27 7.95 -4.78 -22.53
C ARG A 27 6.84 -4.11 -21.72
N VAL A 28 6.92 -4.18 -20.38
CA VAL A 28 5.93 -3.57 -19.47
C VAL A 28 5.81 -2.06 -19.68
N ARG A 29 6.94 -1.37 -19.86
CA ARG A 29 6.96 0.07 -20.14
C ARG A 29 6.34 0.42 -21.50
N ALA A 30 6.67 -0.36 -22.53
CA ALA A 30 6.10 -0.17 -23.86
C ALA A 30 4.57 -0.32 -23.83
N ALA A 31 4.06 -1.37 -23.17
CA ALA A 31 2.63 -1.59 -22.99
C ALA A 31 1.95 -0.45 -22.22
N ALA A 32 2.58 0.04 -21.15
CA ALA A 32 2.02 1.13 -20.34
C ALA A 32 1.95 2.46 -21.11
N VAL A 33 2.96 2.78 -21.92
CA VAL A 33 2.95 3.96 -22.80
C VAL A 33 1.89 3.79 -23.89
N GLN A 34 1.81 2.61 -24.53
CA GLN A 34 0.79 2.31 -25.55
C GLN A 34 -0.62 2.52 -24.99
N HIS A 35 -0.93 1.96 -23.81
CA HIS A 35 -2.23 2.12 -23.17
C HIS A 35 -2.64 3.58 -22.92
N TRP A 36 -1.68 4.46 -22.60
CA TRP A 36 -1.96 5.88 -22.46
C TRP A 36 -2.34 6.52 -23.80
N TYR A 37 -1.65 6.17 -24.89
CA TYR A 37 -2.02 6.63 -26.24
C TYR A 37 -3.36 6.05 -26.71
N ASP A 38 -3.70 4.83 -26.30
CA ASP A 38 -4.95 4.13 -26.69
C ASP A 38 -6.23 4.70 -26.09
N GLY A 39 -6.17 5.63 -25.13
CA GLY A 39 -7.38 6.10 -24.45
C GLY A 39 -7.31 6.03 -22.93
N ARG A 40 -6.58 5.06 -22.38
CA ARG A 40 -6.71 4.66 -20.98
C ARG A 40 -6.22 5.74 -20.01
N SER A 41 -6.75 5.69 -18.78
CA SER A 41 -6.30 6.58 -17.72
C SER A 41 -4.89 6.20 -17.26
N GLN A 42 -4.14 7.15 -16.71
CA GLN A 42 -2.84 6.87 -16.10
C GLN A 42 -2.96 5.90 -14.92
N ALA A 43 -4.08 5.92 -14.20
CA ALA A 43 -4.36 5.01 -13.10
C ALA A 43 -4.52 3.56 -13.59
N ASP A 44 -5.24 3.34 -14.70
CA ASP A 44 -5.42 2.00 -15.28
C ASP A 44 -4.10 1.43 -15.80
N ALA A 45 -3.30 2.27 -16.48
CA ALA A 45 -1.97 1.87 -16.96
C ALA A 45 -1.03 1.54 -15.80
N ALA A 46 -1.09 2.31 -14.71
CA ALA A 46 -0.31 2.09 -13.49
C ALA A 46 -0.67 0.77 -12.81
N ALA A 47 -1.97 0.47 -12.66
CA ALA A 47 -2.45 -0.78 -12.08
C ALA A 47 -1.96 -2.00 -12.87
N ARG A 48 -2.04 -1.97 -14.21
CA ARG A 48 -1.58 -3.06 -15.08
C ARG A 48 -0.07 -3.28 -15.04
N ALA A 49 0.69 -2.18 -14.94
CA ALA A 49 2.15 -2.22 -14.89
C ALA A 49 2.70 -2.42 -13.46
N ASN A 50 1.85 -2.48 -12.43
CA ASN A 50 2.21 -2.54 -11.02
C ASN A 50 3.22 -1.44 -10.61
N VAL A 51 2.94 -0.19 -11.02
CA VAL A 51 3.75 0.99 -10.70
C VAL A 51 2.86 2.15 -10.27
N SER A 52 3.46 3.25 -9.80
CA SER A 52 2.70 4.47 -9.47
C SER A 52 2.22 5.23 -10.73
N PRO A 53 1.11 5.99 -10.66
CA PRO A 53 0.70 6.89 -11.75
C PRO A 53 1.79 7.93 -12.11
N THR A 54 2.58 8.38 -11.13
CA THR A 54 3.73 9.27 -11.35
C THR A 54 4.80 8.62 -12.22
N THR A 55 5.03 7.31 -12.03
CA THR A 55 5.94 6.52 -12.87
C THR A 55 5.44 6.46 -14.31
N ILE A 56 4.13 6.24 -14.52
CA ILE A 56 3.52 6.28 -15.85
C ILE A 56 3.69 7.64 -16.50
N ARG A 57 3.38 8.73 -15.78
CA ARG A 57 3.56 10.10 -16.27
C ARG A 57 5.01 10.37 -16.68
N ARG A 58 5.99 9.92 -15.89
CA ARG A 58 7.41 10.03 -16.22
C ARG A 58 7.76 9.25 -17.49
N TRP A 59 7.28 8.02 -17.64
CA TRP A 59 7.56 7.20 -18.83
C TRP A 59 6.99 7.80 -20.11
N VAL A 60 5.74 8.27 -20.07
CA VAL A 60 5.08 8.94 -21.20
C VAL A 60 5.84 10.20 -21.58
N ARG A 61 6.24 11.04 -20.60
CA ARG A 61 7.01 12.25 -20.85
C ARG A 61 8.34 11.96 -21.55
N VAL A 62 9.12 11.02 -21.02
CA VAL A 62 10.42 10.64 -21.63
C VAL A 62 10.23 10.08 -23.04
N PHE A 63 9.17 9.30 -23.27
CA PHE A 63 8.84 8.77 -24.59
C PHE A 63 8.43 9.88 -25.58
N GLN A 64 7.68 10.89 -25.13
CA GLN A 64 7.34 12.07 -25.94
C GLN A 64 8.57 12.88 -26.31
N GLU A 65 9.49 13.09 -25.37
CA GLU A 65 10.71 13.87 -25.55
C GLU A 65 11.74 13.16 -26.45
N THR A 66 11.89 11.84 -26.31
CA THR A 66 13.00 11.09 -26.96
C THR A 66 12.55 10.19 -28.11
N GLY A 67 11.25 9.88 -28.19
CA GLY A 67 10.71 8.87 -29.09
C GLY A 67 11.13 7.43 -28.77
N THR A 68 11.71 7.19 -27.58
CA THR A 68 12.21 5.87 -27.17
C THR A 68 11.66 5.44 -25.81
N VAL A 69 11.47 4.14 -25.62
CA VAL A 69 11.01 3.59 -24.33
C VAL A 69 12.14 3.72 -23.30
N PRO A 70 11.91 4.38 -22.16
CA PRO A 70 12.96 4.63 -21.16
C PRO A 70 13.57 3.34 -20.62
N ARG A 71 14.91 3.32 -20.53
CA ARG A 71 15.71 2.23 -19.94
C ARG A 71 15.81 2.37 -18.41
N GLY A 72 16.13 1.28 -17.71
CA GLY A 72 16.33 1.24 -16.24
C GLY A 72 15.55 0.10 -15.58
N GLN A 73 15.81 -0.27 -14.34
CA GLN A 73 14.90 -1.19 -13.65
C GLN A 73 13.59 -0.43 -13.32
N PRO A 74 12.40 -1.03 -13.53
CA PRO A 74 11.25 -0.58 -12.77
C PRO A 74 11.65 -0.75 -11.31
N HIS A 75 11.76 0.33 -10.54
CA HIS A 75 11.55 0.16 -9.11
C HIS A 75 10.15 -0.41 -9.01
N PRO A 76 9.98 -1.69 -8.57
CA PRO A 76 8.65 -2.18 -8.29
C PRO A 76 8.00 -1.14 -7.41
N ALA A 77 6.71 -0.86 -7.63
CA ALA A 77 5.96 -0.25 -6.55
C ALA A 77 6.24 -1.16 -5.34
N GLY A 78 7.04 -0.68 -4.38
CA GLY A 78 7.28 -1.45 -3.17
C GLY A 78 5.91 -1.86 -2.67
N SER A 79 5.73 -3.15 -2.36
CA SER A 79 4.49 -3.74 -1.83
C SER A 79 3.71 -2.66 -1.11
N PRO A 80 2.52 -2.26 -1.57
CA PRO A 80 1.98 -0.91 -1.38
C PRO A 80 2.24 -0.46 0.05
N ALA A 81 3.38 0.20 0.24
CA ALA A 81 3.52 1.15 1.29
C ALA A 81 2.57 2.21 0.79
N LEU A 82 1.33 2.09 1.26
CA LEU A 82 0.26 3.08 1.16
C LEU A 82 0.94 4.39 0.83
N HIS A 83 0.72 4.90 -0.38
CA HIS A 83 1.14 6.25 -0.74
C HIS A 83 1.04 7.09 0.52
N PRO A 84 2.10 7.81 0.98
CA PRO A 84 1.96 8.66 2.14
C PRO A 84 0.73 9.52 1.82
N PRO A 85 -0.37 9.30 2.55
CA PRO A 85 -1.63 9.88 2.18
C PRO A 85 -1.44 11.38 2.27
N ARG A 86 -2.16 12.12 1.43
CA ARG A 86 -2.52 13.53 1.61
C ARG A 86 -2.05 14.03 3.00
N GLY A 87 -0.90 14.72 2.97
CA GLY A 87 0.17 14.71 3.99
C GLY A 87 -0.26 14.88 5.44
N THR A 88 0.53 14.27 6.33
CA THR A 88 0.47 14.31 7.81
C THR A 88 -0.79 13.76 8.48
N VAL A 89 -2.00 14.16 8.10
CA VAL A 89 -3.21 13.84 8.89
C VAL A 89 -3.52 12.34 8.87
N VAL A 90 -3.63 11.71 7.71
CA VAL A 90 -3.96 10.27 7.65
C VAL A 90 -2.80 9.41 8.17
N ALA A 91 -1.54 9.86 8.01
CA ALA A 91 -0.38 9.19 8.61
C ALA A 91 -0.37 9.30 10.14
N LEU A 92 -0.79 10.44 10.68
CA LEU A 92 -1.00 10.65 12.12
C LEU A 92 -2.14 9.77 12.63
N SER A 93 -3.31 9.80 11.98
CA SER A 93 -4.44 8.92 12.29
C SER A 93 -4.09 7.45 12.21
N THR A 94 -3.25 7.04 11.24
CA THR A 94 -2.78 5.65 11.14
C THR A 94 -1.86 5.28 12.31
N ARG A 95 -0.99 6.20 12.74
CA ARG A 95 -0.14 5.99 13.92
C ARG A 95 -0.97 5.94 15.19
N GLN A 96 -1.93 6.83 15.35
CA GLN A 96 -2.88 6.85 16.47
C GLN A 96 -3.67 5.54 16.50
N PHE A 97 -4.22 5.11 15.37
CA PHE A 97 -4.96 3.85 15.27
C PHE A 97 -4.13 2.65 15.73
N ARG A 98 -2.87 2.55 15.31
CA ARG A 98 -1.96 1.48 15.76
C ARG A 98 -1.68 1.57 17.26
N ALA A 99 -1.49 2.77 17.79
CA ALA A 99 -1.23 2.98 19.20
C ALA A 99 -2.45 2.60 20.05
N THR A 100 -3.65 3.08 19.69
CA THR A 100 -4.90 2.75 20.40
C THR A 100 -5.20 1.26 20.32
N LEU A 101 -5.09 0.64 19.14
CA LEU A 101 -5.31 -0.80 18.98
C LEU A 101 -4.30 -1.64 19.79
N GLY A 102 -3.04 -1.20 19.84
CA GLY A 102 -2.01 -1.83 20.67
C GLY A 102 -2.30 -1.70 22.17
N ALA A 103 -2.76 -0.53 22.60
CA ALA A 103 -3.13 -0.26 23.98
C ALA A 103 -4.32 -1.12 24.44
N GLU A 104 -5.30 -1.37 23.57
CA GLU A 104 -6.42 -2.28 23.84
C GLU A 104 -5.95 -3.71 24.10
N LEU A 105 -5.07 -4.24 23.25
CA LEU A 105 -4.47 -5.57 23.47
C LEU A 105 -3.68 -5.62 24.78
N LEU A 106 -2.91 -4.58 25.08
CA LEU A 106 -2.14 -4.47 26.31
C LEU A 106 -3.06 -4.44 27.54
N ALA A 107 -4.13 -3.64 27.50
CA ALA A 107 -5.10 -3.52 28.57
C ALA A 107 -5.80 -4.85 28.82
N ALA A 108 -6.32 -5.49 27.77
CA ALA A 108 -6.96 -6.80 27.86
C ALA A 108 -6.04 -7.87 28.42
N ARG A 109 -4.77 -7.90 27.99
CA ARG A 109 -3.77 -8.81 28.55
C ARG A 109 -3.51 -8.54 30.03
N ARG A 110 -3.36 -7.27 30.41
CA ARG A 110 -3.12 -6.87 31.81
C ARG A 110 -4.31 -7.18 32.71
N LEU A 111 -5.54 -6.98 32.25
CA LEU A 111 -6.75 -7.33 32.97
C LEU A 111 -6.82 -8.82 33.28
N ARG A 112 -6.31 -9.68 32.39
CA ARG A 112 -6.18 -11.12 32.64
C ARG A 112 -4.97 -11.52 33.49
N GLY A 113 -4.07 -10.59 33.81
CA GLY A 113 -2.81 -10.89 34.49
C GLY A 113 -1.84 -11.73 33.66
N TRP A 114 -2.02 -11.82 32.34
CA TRP A 114 -1.21 -12.68 31.49
C TRP A 114 0.10 -12.01 31.07
N SER A 115 1.17 -12.79 31.02
CA SER A 115 2.39 -12.43 30.31
C SER A 115 2.20 -12.49 28.79
N ARG A 116 3.10 -11.87 28.03
CA ARG A 116 3.09 -11.97 26.56
C ARG A 116 3.27 -13.40 26.07
N ALA A 117 4.08 -14.19 26.77
CA ALA A 117 4.32 -15.59 26.42
C ALA A 117 3.04 -16.43 26.59
N GLN A 118 2.25 -16.16 27.63
CA GLN A 118 0.97 -16.83 27.83
C GLN A 118 -0.05 -16.48 26.74
N VAL A 119 -0.12 -15.22 26.31
CA VAL A 119 -1.00 -14.82 25.18
C VAL A 119 -0.57 -15.51 23.88
N VAL A 120 0.74 -15.57 23.60
CA VAL A 120 1.27 -16.28 22.43
C VAL A 120 0.93 -17.75 22.48
N ALA A 121 1.14 -18.41 23.62
CA ALA A 121 0.83 -19.82 23.81
C ALA A 121 -0.67 -20.09 23.63
N ALA A 122 -1.54 -19.24 24.20
CA ALA A 122 -2.98 -19.35 24.07
C ALA A 122 -3.47 -19.11 22.62
N GLY A 123 -2.76 -18.31 21.83
CA GLY A 123 -3.07 -18.10 20.42
C GLY A 123 -2.71 -19.27 19.50
N GLY A 124 -1.91 -20.25 19.97
CA GLY A 124 -1.53 -21.43 19.20
C GLY A 124 -0.67 -21.12 17.96
N VAL A 125 -0.09 -19.92 17.88
CA VAL A 125 0.67 -19.45 16.71
C VAL A 125 2.11 -19.12 17.07
N GLY A 126 3.03 -19.46 16.18
CA GLY A 126 4.48 -19.32 16.36
C GLY A 126 5.02 -17.88 16.33
N TYR A 127 4.26 -16.89 16.80
CA TYR A 127 4.77 -15.53 16.98
C TYR A 127 5.65 -15.45 18.23
N SER A 128 6.68 -14.62 18.22
CA SER A 128 7.47 -14.41 19.44
C SER A 128 6.80 -13.39 20.38
N PRO A 129 7.00 -13.50 21.70
CA PRO A 129 6.50 -12.51 22.67
C PRO A 129 7.00 -11.08 22.40
N ALA A 130 8.17 -10.94 21.78
CA ALA A 130 8.72 -9.65 21.38
C ALA A 130 7.90 -8.98 20.28
N VAL A 131 7.44 -9.75 19.29
CA VAL A 131 6.56 -9.25 18.21
C VAL A 131 5.24 -8.75 18.80
N LEU A 132 4.64 -9.48 19.73
CA LEU A 132 3.45 -9.01 20.47
C LEU A 132 3.74 -7.68 21.19
N GLY A 133 4.90 -7.56 21.83
CA GLY A 133 5.32 -6.29 22.46
C GLY A 133 5.42 -5.12 21.48
N HIS A 134 5.83 -5.34 20.23
CA HIS A 134 5.85 -4.29 19.21
C HIS A 134 4.45 -3.82 18.81
N TRP A 135 3.49 -4.74 18.75
CA TRP A 135 2.09 -4.43 18.46
C TRP A 135 1.41 -3.71 19.61
N GLU A 136 1.63 -4.16 20.86
CA GLU A 136 1.11 -3.48 22.07
C GLU A 136 1.54 -2.02 22.17
N ARG A 137 2.75 -1.69 21.68
CA ARG A 137 3.26 -0.31 21.66
C ARG A 137 2.84 0.49 20.42
N GLY A 138 2.11 -0.11 19.47
CA GLY A 138 1.80 0.51 18.18
C GLY A 138 3.01 0.75 17.26
N SER A 139 4.20 0.29 17.65
CA SER A 139 5.46 0.50 16.90
C SER A 139 5.51 -0.26 15.57
N ARG A 140 4.67 -1.30 15.43
CA ARG A 140 4.51 -2.10 14.22
C ARG A 140 3.03 -2.31 13.94
N ALA A 141 2.65 -2.34 12.66
CA ALA A 141 1.30 -2.75 12.27
C ALA A 141 1.07 -4.22 12.63
N ILE A 142 -0.06 -4.51 13.27
CA ILE A 142 -0.52 -5.87 13.53
C ILE A 142 -1.27 -6.40 12.30
N PRO A 143 -0.90 -7.59 11.76
CA PRO A 143 -1.71 -8.25 10.76
C PRO A 143 -3.11 -8.56 11.30
N LEU A 144 -4.15 -8.40 10.48
CA LEU A 144 -5.54 -8.62 10.91
C LEU A 144 -5.75 -10.04 11.50
N VAL A 145 -5.13 -11.06 10.88
CA VAL A 145 -5.16 -12.44 11.37
C VAL A 145 -4.55 -12.56 12.77
N ALA A 146 -3.40 -11.91 13.00
CA ALA A 146 -2.76 -11.91 14.31
C ALA A 146 -3.63 -11.20 15.36
N PHE A 147 -4.25 -10.06 15.00
CA PHE A 147 -5.20 -9.37 15.86
C PHE A 147 -6.40 -10.25 16.21
N ALA A 148 -6.96 -10.97 15.23
CA ALA A 148 -8.09 -11.88 15.46
C ALA A 148 -7.71 -12.99 16.46
N ILE A 149 -6.55 -13.62 16.26
CA ILE A 149 -6.06 -14.70 17.15
C ILE A 149 -5.87 -14.20 18.57
N PHE A 150 -5.12 -13.12 18.77
CA PHE A 150 -4.85 -12.62 20.13
C PHE A 150 -6.07 -11.98 20.76
N GLY A 151 -6.90 -11.28 19.98
CA GLY A 151 -8.17 -10.76 20.46
C GLY A 151 -9.08 -11.88 20.97
N HIS A 152 -9.16 -13.00 20.25
CA HIS A 152 -9.95 -14.16 20.67
C HIS A 152 -9.37 -14.77 21.95
N ALA A 153 -8.06 -14.99 21.98
CA ALA A 153 -7.36 -15.48 23.17
C ALA A 153 -7.57 -14.57 24.39
N LEU A 154 -7.73 -13.25 24.19
CA LEU A 154 -7.97 -12.25 25.23
C LEU A 154 -9.46 -11.99 25.52
N GLY A 155 -10.39 -12.59 24.77
CA GLY A 155 -11.83 -12.39 24.92
C GLY A 155 -12.33 -11.03 24.46
N LEU A 156 -11.66 -10.41 23.49
CA LEU A 156 -12.07 -9.15 22.86
C LEU A 156 -13.11 -9.40 21.76
N ASP A 157 -14.10 -8.53 21.68
CA ASP A 157 -14.91 -8.38 20.47
C ASP A 157 -14.09 -7.59 19.43
N HIS A 158 -13.62 -8.28 18.41
CA HIS A 158 -12.75 -7.69 17.39
C HIS A 158 -13.43 -6.57 16.61
N GLY A 159 -14.72 -6.74 16.29
CA GLY A 159 -15.48 -5.79 15.50
C GLY A 159 -15.64 -4.48 16.26
N GLU A 160 -16.03 -4.58 17.53
CA GLU A 160 -16.23 -3.41 18.38
C GLU A 160 -14.92 -2.68 18.69
N VAL A 161 -13.84 -3.41 18.99
CA VAL A 161 -12.52 -2.80 19.24
C VAL A 161 -12.02 -2.08 17.98
N LEU A 162 -12.08 -2.72 16.81
CA LEU A 162 -11.65 -2.09 15.56
C LEU A 162 -12.47 -0.85 15.24
N ARG A 163 -13.79 -0.92 15.41
CA ARG A 163 -14.70 0.20 15.19
C ARG A 163 -14.36 1.37 16.10
N ARG A 164 -14.23 1.14 17.42
CA ARG A 164 -13.88 2.18 18.41
C ARG A 164 -12.53 2.83 18.09
N CYS A 165 -11.49 2.03 17.89
CA CYS A 165 -10.16 2.58 17.57
C CYS A 165 -10.16 3.37 16.26
N TYR A 166 -10.93 2.93 15.26
CA TYR A 166 -11.05 3.62 13.99
C TYR A 166 -11.81 4.94 14.13
N ASP A 167 -12.95 4.93 14.81
CA ASP A 167 -13.75 6.13 15.09
C ASP A 167 -12.91 7.18 15.80
N GLU A 168 -12.17 6.80 16.86
CA GLU A 168 -11.30 7.70 17.62
C GLU A 168 -10.16 8.28 16.77
N SER A 169 -9.49 7.43 15.99
CA SER A 169 -8.27 7.83 15.28
C SER A 169 -8.54 8.61 13.98
N PHE A 170 -9.73 8.42 13.39
CA PHE A 170 -10.09 9.01 12.11
C PHE A 170 -11.26 10.00 12.20
N ALA A 171 -11.75 10.34 13.39
CA ALA A 171 -12.81 11.34 13.60
C ALA A 171 -12.55 12.63 12.81
N HIS A 172 -11.32 13.15 12.86
CA HIS A 172 -10.91 14.39 12.20
C HIS A 172 -10.78 14.29 10.67
N VAL A 173 -10.68 13.09 10.12
CA VAL A 173 -10.55 12.87 8.67
C VAL A 173 -11.93 12.83 8.00
N ARG A 174 -12.98 12.44 8.73
CA ARG A 174 -14.35 12.33 8.20
C ARG A 174 -14.98 13.67 7.81
N GLY A 175 -14.47 14.79 8.32
CA GLY A 175 -14.98 16.14 8.04
C GLY A 175 -14.34 16.86 6.84
N LEU A 176 -13.40 16.23 6.12
CA LEU A 176 -12.71 16.87 5.00
C LEU A 176 -13.47 16.63 3.68
N PRO A 177 -13.78 17.67 2.88
CA PRO A 177 -14.44 17.51 1.59
C PRO A 177 -13.58 16.66 0.64
N ARG A 178 -14.24 15.78 -0.13
CA ARG A 178 -13.60 14.76 -0.98
C ARG A 178 -12.90 15.34 -2.20
#